data_AF-A0A366HT68-F1
#
_entry.id   AF-A0A366HT68-F1
#
_cell.length_a   1.000
_cell.length_b   1.000
_cell.length_c   1.000
_cell.angle_alpha   90.00
_cell.angle_beta   90.00
_cell.angle_gamma   90.00
#
_symmetry.space_group_name_H-M   'P 1'
#
loop_
_entity.id
_entity.type
_entity.pdbx_description
1 polymer ?
#
loop_
_entity_poly.entity_id
_entity_poly.type
_entity_poly.pdbx_seq_one_letter_code
_entity_poly.pdbx_strand_id
1 'polypeptide(L)'
;MSGIEYDWERFAEAWRNSGCVNSGQVGPKMEPSHEHLLCVEFTELHPYAADFLFSKLSDTDPYLAAYAFKCLTRVSDDLQMDDIPQSILQRSDSIQTLWGCVVRTTTLGSFIRGYWGFEDPEPEPPAPPPRYLP
;
A
#
# COMPACT_ATOMS: atom_id res chain seq x y z
N MET A 1 -9.57 13.33 20.73
CA MET A 1 -8.59 12.60 19.91
C MET A 1 -8.19 11.37 20.71
N SER A 2 -8.49 10.18 20.20
CA SER A 2 -8.09 8.92 20.81
C SER A 2 -6.57 8.71 20.66
N GLY A 3 -5.99 7.79 21.44
CA GLY A 3 -4.56 7.46 21.32
C GLY A 3 -4.19 6.97 19.92
N ILE A 4 -5.04 6.14 19.31
CA ILE A 4 -4.85 5.63 17.96
C ILE A 4 -4.91 6.73 16.89
N GLU A 5 -5.79 7.73 17.04
CA GLU A 5 -5.84 8.89 16.14
C GLU A 5 -4.58 9.74 16.24
N TYR A 6 -4.08 9.96 17.47
CA TYR A 6 -2.87 10.73 17.69
C TYR A 6 -1.64 10.07 17.04
N ASP A 7 -1.47 8.76 17.26
CA ASP A 7 -0.35 8.03 16.66
C ASP A 7 -0.49 7.90 15.14
N TRP A 8 -1.71 7.71 14.63
CA TRP A 8 -1.95 7.72 13.18
C TRP A 8 -1.50 9.04 12.55
N GLU A 9 -1.93 10.19 13.09
CA GLU A 9 -1.53 11.49 12.53
C GLU A 9 -0.02 11.72 12.66
N ARG A 10 0.61 11.24 13.74
CA ARG A 10 2.07 11.30 13.92
C ARG A 10 2.81 10.58 12.80
N PHE A 11 2.33 9.42 12.36
CA PHE A 11 2.96 8.63 11.30
C PHE A 11 2.52 9.06 9.89
N ALA A 12 1.32 9.62 9.77
CA ALA A 12 0.72 10.02 8.50
C ALA A 12 1.60 11.02 7.74
N GLU A 13 2.27 11.95 8.43
CA GLU A 13 3.19 12.90 7.77
C GLU A 13 4.31 12.20 7.01
N ALA A 14 4.97 11.22 7.62
CA ALA A 14 6.03 10.45 6.97
C ALA A 14 5.48 9.65 5.78
N TRP A 15 4.32 9.02 5.94
CA TRP A 15 3.68 8.24 4.89
C TRP A 15 3.28 9.09 3.67
N ARG A 16 2.69 10.27 3.89
CA ARG A 16 2.35 11.22 2.80
C ARG A 16 3.60 11.66 2.04
N ASN A 17 4.71 11.87 2.75
CA ASN A 17 5.96 12.38 2.17
C ASN A 17 6.86 11.29 1.57
N SER A 18 6.53 10.01 1.78
CA SER A 18 7.37 8.87 1.35
C SER A 18 7.57 8.75 -0.15
N GLY A 19 6.62 9.27 -0.95
CA GLY A 19 6.63 9.18 -2.40
C GLY A 19 6.46 7.76 -2.97
N CYS A 20 6.58 6.71 -2.14
CA CYS A 20 6.37 5.33 -2.53
C CYS A 20 5.92 4.45 -1.35
N VAL A 21 5.15 3.41 -1.65
CA VAL A 21 4.70 2.39 -0.69
C VAL A 21 5.57 1.15 -0.86
N ASN A 22 6.26 0.74 0.19
CA ASN A 22 7.06 -0.49 0.13
C ASN A 22 6.12 -1.71 0.14
N SER A 23 5.99 -2.37 -1.02
CA SER A 23 5.04 -3.46 -1.29
C SER A 23 5.59 -4.86 -0.96
N GLY A 24 6.90 -5.00 -0.79
CA GLY A 24 7.55 -6.28 -0.52
C GLY A 24 7.56 -6.66 0.96
N GLN A 25 7.60 -7.97 1.23
CA GLN A 25 8.18 -8.46 2.48
C GLN A 25 9.65 -8.04 2.51
N VAL A 26 10.06 -7.37 3.59
CA VAL A 26 11.47 -7.05 3.82
C VAL A 26 12.15 -8.36 4.18
N GLY A 27 12.78 -9.00 3.20
CA GLY A 27 13.58 -10.20 3.44
C GLY A 27 14.78 -9.90 4.36
N PRO A 28 15.41 -10.93 4.95
CA PRO A 28 16.43 -10.77 6.01
C PRO A 28 17.71 -10.03 5.58
N LYS A 29 17.86 -9.74 4.28
CA LYS A 29 19.00 -9.00 3.71
C LYS A 29 18.64 -7.60 3.21
N MET A 30 17.38 -7.19 3.31
CA MET A 30 16.92 -5.87 2.92
C MET A 30 16.76 -5.01 4.17
N GLU A 31 17.28 -3.78 4.13
CA GLU A 31 17.00 -2.81 5.17
C GLU A 31 15.56 -2.29 4.99
N PRO A 32 14.69 -2.39 6.02
CA PRO A 32 13.34 -1.86 5.93
C PRO A 32 13.39 -0.34 5.76
N SER A 33 12.51 0.22 4.93
CA SER A 33 12.36 1.67 4.86
C SER A 33 11.80 2.21 6.17
N HIS A 34 12.06 3.50 6.45
CA HIS A 34 11.54 4.15 7.65
C HIS A 34 10.01 3.99 7.77
N GLU A 35 9.28 4.16 6.67
CA GLU A 35 7.83 4.02 6.62
C GLU A 35 7.34 2.61 6.90
N HIS A 36 8.12 1.59 6.51
CA HIS A 36 7.84 0.21 6.87
C HIS A 36 7.94 0.03 8.39
N LEU A 37 8.99 0.60 9.01
CA LEU A 37 9.18 0.54 10.46
C LEU A 37 8.03 1.25 11.20
N LEU A 38 7.54 2.38 10.67
CA LEU A 38 6.37 3.06 11.24
C LEU A 38 5.10 2.19 11.18
N CYS A 39 4.90 1.39 10.12
CA CYS A 39 3.79 0.41 10.10
C CYS A 39 3.94 -0.61 11.22
N VAL A 40 5.15 -1.16 11.41
CA VAL A 40 5.41 -2.15 12.47
C VAL A 40 5.11 -1.51 13.83
N GLU A 41 5.70 -0.35 14.11
CA GLU A 41 5.48 0.40 15.36
C GLU A 41 4.00 0.69 15.60
N PHE A 42 3.27 1.18 14.60
CA PHE A 42 1.83 1.44 14.73
C PHE A 42 1.05 0.17 15.10
N THR A 43 1.35 -0.96 14.43
CA THR A 43 0.63 -2.23 14.67
C THR A 43 1.01 -2.90 15.98
N GLU A 44 2.22 -2.67 16.51
CA GLU A 44 2.64 -3.10 17.85
C GLU A 44 1.96 -2.27 18.95
N LEU A 45 1.81 -0.96 18.74
CA LEU A 45 1.10 -0.07 19.66
C LEU A 45 -0.42 -0.32 19.66
N HIS A 46 -0.98 -0.66 18.51
CA HIS A 46 -2.42 -0.81 18.31
C HIS A 46 -2.79 -2.16 17.64
N PRO A 47 -2.60 -3.30 18.32
CA PRO A 47 -2.81 -4.63 17.73
C PRO A 47 -4.27 -4.94 17.39
N TYR A 48 -5.23 -4.19 17.95
CA TYR A 48 -6.68 -4.36 17.70
C TYR A 48 -7.26 -3.23 16.82
N ALA A 49 -6.42 -2.58 16.02
CA ALA A 49 -6.77 -1.41 15.21
C ALA A 49 -7.59 -1.70 13.95
N ALA A 50 -8.07 -2.92 13.72
CA ALA A 50 -8.69 -3.32 12.45
C ALA A 50 -9.81 -2.37 12.02
N ASP A 51 -10.80 -2.10 12.87
CA ASP A 51 -11.92 -1.19 12.56
C ASP A 51 -11.45 0.23 12.20
N PHE A 52 -10.44 0.72 12.92
CA PHE A 52 -9.85 2.02 12.65
C PHE A 52 -9.17 2.02 11.27
N LEU A 53 -8.36 1.01 10.98
CA LEU A 53 -7.65 0.88 9.70
C LEU A 53 -8.61 0.71 8.52
N PHE A 54 -9.70 -0.03 8.68
CA PHE A 54 -10.79 -0.11 7.69
C PHE A 54 -11.36 1.27 7.37
N SER A 55 -11.59 2.11 8.39
CA SER A 55 -12.06 3.47 8.17
C SER A 55 -11.05 4.32 7.39
N LYS A 56 -9.75 4.09 7.60
CA LYS A 56 -8.65 4.80 6.92
C LYS A 56 -8.38 4.34 5.50
N LEU A 57 -8.93 3.20 5.05
CA LEU A 57 -8.89 2.84 3.63
C LEU A 57 -9.59 3.88 2.73
N SER A 58 -10.53 4.63 3.29
CA SER A 58 -11.27 5.69 2.59
C SER A 58 -10.55 7.05 2.61
N ASP A 59 -9.32 7.15 3.13
CA ASP A 59 -8.56 8.41 3.12
C ASP A 59 -8.40 8.94 1.68
N THR A 60 -8.58 10.25 1.51
CA THR A 60 -8.46 10.90 0.19
C THR A 60 -7.03 10.82 -0.34
N ASP A 61 -6.05 10.83 0.56
CA ASP A 61 -4.64 10.59 0.21
C ASP A 61 -4.43 9.10 -0.07
N PRO A 62 -4.02 8.72 -1.30
CA PRO A 62 -3.88 7.32 -1.65
C PRO A 62 -2.69 6.64 -0.98
N TYR A 63 -1.66 7.37 -0.56
CA TYR A 63 -0.55 6.82 0.21
C TYR A 63 -1.02 6.44 1.62
N LEU A 64 -1.81 7.30 2.27
CA LEU A 64 -2.39 6.97 3.58
C LEU A 64 -3.28 5.74 3.52
N ALA A 65 -4.15 5.64 2.51
CA ALA A 65 -4.98 4.47 2.33
C ALA A 65 -4.16 3.19 2.07
N ALA A 66 -3.06 3.30 1.29
CA ALA A 66 -2.15 2.18 1.07
C ALA A 66 -1.42 1.74 2.34
N TYR A 67 -0.97 2.68 3.17
CA TYR A 67 -0.36 2.39 4.47
C TYR A 67 -1.37 1.88 5.50
N ALA A 68 -2.62 2.34 5.47
CA ALA A 68 -3.72 1.78 6.25
C ALA A 68 -3.92 0.30 5.90
N PHE A 69 -3.97 -0.04 4.61
CA PHE A 69 -4.05 -1.42 4.15
C PHE A 69 -2.84 -2.25 4.60
N LYS A 70 -1.63 -1.69 4.47
CA LYS A 70 -0.40 -2.36 4.92
C LYS A 70 -0.41 -2.66 6.43
N CYS A 71 -0.90 -1.74 7.25
CA CYS A 71 -1.10 -1.98 8.68
C CYS A 71 -2.21 -3.02 8.91
N LEU A 72 -3.31 -2.97 8.16
CA LEU A 72 -4.45 -3.89 8.29
C LEU A 72 -4.01 -5.35 8.09
N THR A 73 -3.22 -5.62 7.05
CA THR A 73 -2.68 -6.97 6.78
C THR A 73 -1.78 -7.55 7.89
N ARG A 74 -1.37 -6.74 8.88
CA ARG A 74 -0.56 -7.18 10.03
C ARG A 74 -1.38 -7.44 11.30
N VAL A 75 -2.52 -6.76 11.44
CA VAL A 75 -3.39 -6.87 12.63
C VAL A 75 -4.61 -7.75 12.38
N SER A 76 -4.76 -8.28 11.16
CA SER A 76 -5.89 -9.13 10.75
C SER A 76 -5.36 -10.40 10.08
N ASP A 77 -5.25 -11.47 10.87
CA ASP A 77 -4.70 -12.76 10.43
C ASP A 77 -5.54 -13.45 9.34
N ASP A 78 -6.86 -13.22 9.34
CA ASP A 78 -7.82 -13.88 8.43
C ASP A 78 -8.42 -12.90 7.40
N LEU A 79 -7.75 -11.80 7.07
CA LEU A 79 -8.28 -10.77 6.16
C LEU A 79 -8.64 -11.34 4.77
N GLN A 80 -9.93 -11.32 4.43
CA GLN A 80 -10.43 -11.75 3.13
C GLN A 80 -10.63 -10.56 2.19
N MET A 81 -10.57 -10.80 0.89
CA MET A 81 -10.80 -9.74 -0.11
C MET A 81 -12.23 -9.17 -0.01
N ASP A 82 -13.20 -10.02 0.31
CA ASP A 82 -14.61 -9.63 0.44
C ASP A 82 -14.88 -8.73 1.66
N ASP A 83 -13.93 -8.63 2.60
CA ASP A 83 -13.99 -7.68 3.71
C ASP A 83 -13.68 -6.24 3.25
N ILE A 84 -13.00 -6.08 2.11
CA ILE A 84 -12.65 -4.78 1.56
C ILE A 84 -13.82 -4.23 0.74
N PRO A 85 -14.32 -3.02 1.01
CA PRO A 85 -15.39 -2.43 0.21
C PRO A 85 -15.01 -2.31 -1.26
N GLN A 86 -15.95 -2.64 -2.16
CA GLN A 86 -15.71 -2.55 -3.62
C GLN A 86 -15.26 -1.15 -4.08
N SER A 87 -15.74 -0.09 -3.42
CA SER A 87 -15.29 1.28 -3.68
C SER A 87 -13.80 1.49 -3.43
N ILE A 88 -13.20 0.76 -2.49
CA ILE A 88 -11.76 0.78 -2.20
C ILE A 88 -10.99 -0.05 -3.24
N LEU A 89 -11.49 -1.25 -3.57
CA LEU A 89 -10.87 -2.12 -4.58
C LEU A 89 -10.86 -1.51 -5.98
N GLN A 90 -11.76 -0.58 -6.27
CA GLN A 90 -11.89 0.13 -7.55
C GLN A 90 -11.19 1.50 -7.57
N ARG A 91 -10.45 1.89 -6.51
CA ARG A 91 -9.74 3.17 -6.49
C ARG A 91 -8.67 3.24 -7.56
N SER A 92 -8.84 4.16 -8.51
CA SER A 92 -7.94 4.42 -9.63
C SER A 92 -6.80 5.38 -9.29
N ASP A 93 -6.69 5.82 -8.02
CA ASP A 93 -5.65 6.73 -7.58
C ASP A 93 -4.26 6.12 -7.82
N SER A 94 -3.37 6.88 -8.47
CA SER A 94 -2.02 6.41 -8.77
C SER A 94 -1.14 6.49 -7.53
N ILE A 95 -0.44 5.39 -7.24
CA ILE A 95 0.62 5.32 -6.23
C ILE A 95 1.89 4.74 -6.83
N GLN A 96 3.04 5.06 -6.25
CA GLN A 96 4.28 4.36 -6.53
C GLN A 96 4.51 3.26 -5.49
N THR A 97 4.93 2.09 -5.92
CA THR A 97 5.29 0.97 -5.06
C THR A 97 6.75 0.60 -5.24
N LEU A 98 7.47 0.38 -4.15
CA LEU A 98 8.86 -0.06 -4.17
C LEU A 98 8.93 -1.58 -3.94
N TRP A 99 9.55 -2.29 -4.88
CA TRP A 99 9.84 -3.71 -4.78
C TRP A 99 11.33 -3.96 -5.05
N GLY A 100 12.10 -4.24 -3.98
CA GLY A 100 13.56 -4.27 -4.06
C GLY A 100 14.11 -2.90 -4.45
N CYS A 101 14.73 -2.80 -5.63
CA CYS A 101 15.21 -1.53 -6.20
C CYS A 101 14.30 -0.97 -7.31
N VAL A 102 13.16 -1.62 -7.58
CA VAL A 102 12.26 -1.25 -8.68
C VAL A 102 11.09 -0.46 -8.14
N VAL A 103 10.92 0.77 -8.63
CA VAL A 103 9.70 1.55 -8.41
C VAL A 103 8.74 1.28 -9.56
N ARG A 104 7.52 0.86 -9.24
CA ARG A 104 6.42 0.70 -10.20
C ARG A 104 5.29 1.66 -9.87
N THR A 105 4.63 2.18 -10.89
CA THR A 105 3.38 2.92 -10.72
C THR A 105 2.22 1.95 -10.87
N THR A 106 1.28 1.98 -9.93
CA THR A 106 0.06 1.17 -9.95
C THR A 106 -1.11 1.98 -9.40
N THR A 107 -2.33 1.46 -9.53
CA THR A 107 -3.47 2.05 -8.82
C THR A 107 -3.55 1.51 -7.40
N LEU A 108 -4.12 2.28 -6.48
CA LEU A 108 -4.38 1.83 -5.11
C LEU A 108 -5.22 0.56 -5.07
N GLY A 109 -6.29 0.49 -5.89
CA GLY A 109 -7.13 -0.70 -5.98
C GLY A 109 -6.36 -1.94 -6.43
N SER A 110 -5.45 -1.79 -7.40
CA SER A 110 -4.59 -2.89 -7.87
C SER A 110 -3.51 -3.27 -6.85
N PHE A 111 -2.93 -2.33 -6.14
CA PHE A 111 -2.01 -2.61 -5.03
C PHE A 111 -2.69 -3.45 -3.93
N ILE A 112 -3.93 -3.10 -3.56
CA ILE A 112 -4.71 -3.83 -2.56
C ILE A 112 -5.04 -5.24 -3.07
N ARG A 113 -5.57 -5.35 -4.30
CA ARG A 113 -5.90 -6.63 -4.94
C ARG A 113 -4.67 -7.55 -5.08
N GLY A 114 -3.49 -6.98 -5.30
CA GLY A 114 -2.22 -7.69 -5.40
C GLY A 114 -1.86 -8.52 -4.17
N TYR A 115 -2.35 -8.16 -2.97
CA TYR A 115 -2.15 -8.96 -1.75
C TYR A 115 -2.71 -10.39 -1.88
N TRP A 116 -3.80 -10.56 -2.63
CA TRP A 116 -4.41 -11.88 -2.91
C TRP A 116 -3.97 -12.46 -4.28
N GLY A 117 -2.91 -11.92 -4.90
CA GLY A 117 -2.37 -12.44 -6.16
C GLY A 117 -3.12 -11.99 -7.42
N PHE A 118 -4.01 -11.00 -7.32
CA PHE A 118 -4.63 -10.38 -8.50
C PHE A 118 -3.78 -9.19 -8.94
N GLU A 119 -2.85 -9.43 -9.87
CA GLU A 119 -2.12 -8.35 -10.53
C GLU A 119 -2.88 -7.86 -11.77
N ASP A 120 -2.81 -6.56 -12.05
CA ASP A 120 -3.21 -6.06 -13.37
C ASP A 120 -2.28 -6.67 -14.44
N PRO A 121 -2.77 -6.96 -15.66
CA PRO A 121 -1.91 -7.40 -16.74
C PRO A 121 -0.75 -6.42 -16.92
N GLU A 122 0.48 -6.93 -17.05
CA GLU A 122 1.64 -6.07 -17.35
C GLU A 122 1.28 -5.14 -18.52
N PRO A 123 1.54 -3.82 -18.42
CA PRO A 123 1.33 -2.94 -19.54
C PRO A 123 2.13 -3.49 -20.72
N GLU A 124 1.47 -3.70 -21.86
CA GLU A 124 2.15 -4.21 -23.04
C GLU A 124 3.38 -3.34 -23.31
N PRO A 125 4.55 -3.94 -23.58
CA PRO A 125 5.72 -3.17 -23.94
C PRO A 125 5.34 -2.27 -25.12
N PRO A 126 5.82 -1.01 -25.14
CA PRO A 126 5.51 -0.10 -26.24
C PRO A 126 5.87 -0.78 -27.55
N ALA A 127 4.98 -0.67 -28.54
CA ALA A 127 5.20 -1.26 -29.85
C ALA A 127 6.60 -0.88 -30.37
N PRO A 128 7.37 -1.84 -30.91
CA PRO A 128 8.69 -1.54 -31.43
C PRO A 128 8.56 -0.43 -32.48
N PRO A 129 9.53 0.52 -32.54
CA PRO A 129 9.48 1.59 -33.53
C PRO A 129 9.40 0.98 -34.95
N PRO A 130 8.68 1.62 -35.88
CA PRO A 130 8.57 1.11 -37.24
C PRO A 130 9.95 0.92 -37.85
N ARG A 131 10.23 -0.29 -38.37
CA ARG A 131 11.45 -0.54 -39.14
C ARG A 131 11.36 0.24 -40.43
N TYR A 132 12.22 1.25 -40.59
CA TYR A 132 12.47 1.84 -41.90
C TYR A 132 13.09 0.75 -42.78
N LEU A 133 12.33 0.29 -43.78
CA LEU A 133 12.86 -0.58 -44.83
C LEU A 133 13.76 0.27 -45.75
N PRO A 134 14.93 -0.25 -46.17
CA PRO A 134 15.86 0.45 -47.06
C PRO A 134 15.30 0.63 -48.47
#